data_AF-A0A2I0BFR2-F1
#
_entry.id   AF-A0A2I0BFR2-F1
#
_cell.length_a   1.000
_cell.length_b   1.000
_cell.length_c   1.000
_cell.angle_alpha   90.00
_cell.angle_beta   90.00
_cell.angle_gamma   90.00
#
_symmetry.space_group_name_H-M   'P 1'
#
loop_
_entity.id
_entity.type
_entity.pdbx_description
1 polymer ?
#
loop_
_entity_poly.entity_id
_entity_poly.type
_entity_poly.pdbx_seq_one_letter_code
_entity_poly.pdbx_strand_id
1 'polypeptide(L)'
;MEASTVGGFQLLGFWASPFSLKVEVALKLKGIPYEYQEEDLQKKSDSLLRFNPIYKTVPVLAHDGRPIAESLIILEYLDDILADPPLLPADPYSRSRIRFWVDFFYTKVCAKFHQELDYALP
;
A
#
# COMPACT_ATOMS: atom_id res chain seq x y z
N MET A 1 16.26 19.39 -18.02
CA MET A 1 15.05 19.47 -17.19
C MET A 1 15.31 18.61 -15.97
N GLU A 2 15.44 19.26 -14.82
CA GLU A 2 15.91 18.69 -13.56
C GLU A 2 14.92 17.67 -12.99
N ALA A 3 15.37 16.43 -12.81
CA ALA A 3 14.71 15.44 -11.98
C ALA A 3 14.84 15.89 -10.52
N SER A 4 13.88 16.68 -10.06
CA SER A 4 13.83 17.19 -8.70
C SER A 4 13.31 16.08 -7.79
N THR A 5 14.12 15.68 -6.80
CA THR A 5 13.70 15.10 -5.51
C THR A 5 12.77 13.88 -5.55
N VAL A 6 13.33 12.68 -5.81
CA VAL A 6 12.69 11.45 -5.31
C VAL A 6 13.35 11.17 -3.97
N GLY A 7 12.66 11.54 -2.91
CA GLY A 7 12.99 11.15 -1.56
C GLY A 7 13.10 9.64 -1.41
N GLY A 8 13.76 9.17 -0.35
CA GLY A 8 13.89 7.74 -0.08
C GLY A 8 12.53 7.10 0.19
N PHE A 9 12.14 6.10 -0.60
CA PHE A 9 10.96 5.28 -0.35
C PHE A 9 11.33 4.03 0.44
N GLN A 10 10.61 3.77 1.52
CA GLN A 10 10.69 2.53 2.28
C GLN A 10 9.31 1.91 2.42
N LEU A 11 9.15 0.65 2.03
CA LEU A 11 7.91 -0.10 2.17
C LEU A 11 8.06 -1.12 3.31
N LEU A 12 7.32 -0.90 4.40
CA LEU A 12 7.12 -1.89 5.45
C LEU A 12 5.97 -2.79 5.00
N GLY A 13 6.27 -4.07 4.77
CA GLY A 13 5.35 -5.01 4.17
C GLY A 13 5.49 -6.42 4.72
N PHE A 14 4.54 -7.27 4.35
CA PHE A 14 4.64 -8.71 4.59
C PHE A 14 4.48 -9.43 3.25
N TRP A 15 5.39 -10.34 2.90
CA TRP A 15 5.46 -10.92 1.55
C TRP A 15 4.16 -11.62 1.12
N ALA A 16 3.44 -12.24 2.06
CA ALA A 16 2.18 -12.94 1.78
C ALA A 16 0.94 -12.04 1.93
N SER A 17 1.12 -10.74 2.24
CA SER A 17 0.01 -9.80 2.33
C SER A 17 -0.40 -9.31 0.94
N PRO A 18 -1.66 -9.54 0.50
CA PRO A 18 -2.14 -9.02 -0.78
C PRO A 18 -2.13 -7.49 -0.82
N PHE A 19 -2.27 -6.84 0.35
CA PHE A 19 -2.22 -5.39 0.47
C PHE A 19 -0.81 -4.84 0.23
N SER A 20 0.22 -5.54 0.73
CA SER A 20 1.63 -5.18 0.51
C SER A 20 2.04 -5.42 -0.93
N LEU A 21 1.68 -6.59 -1.49
CA LEU A 21 1.98 -6.95 -2.87
C LEU A 21 1.42 -5.92 -3.86
N LYS A 22 0.20 -5.43 -3.64
CA LYS A 22 -0.42 -4.41 -4.49
C LYS A 22 0.38 -3.11 -4.52
N VAL A 23 0.88 -2.65 -3.36
CA VAL A 23 1.73 -1.44 -3.29
C VAL A 23 3.07 -1.68 -3.98
N GLU A 24 3.65 -2.86 -3.77
CA GLU A 24 4.90 -3.25 -4.41
C GLU A 24 4.80 -3.25 -5.94
N VAL A 25 3.72 -3.81 -6.49
CA VAL A 25 3.45 -3.79 -7.94
C VAL A 25 3.31 -2.36 -8.44
N ALA A 26 2.62 -1.48 -7.71
CA ALA A 26 2.47 -0.08 -8.12
C ALA A 26 3.81 0.68 -8.13
N LEU A 27 4.66 0.48 -7.12
CA LEU A 27 6.01 1.05 -7.08
C LEU A 27 6.85 0.58 -8.28
N LYS A 28 6.80 -0.72 -8.59
CA LYS A 28 7.49 -1.30 -9.75
C LYS A 28 6.97 -0.76 -11.08
N LEU A 29 5.65 -0.65 -11.24
CA LEU A 29 5.04 -0.09 -12.46
C LEU A 29 5.44 1.37 -12.67
N LYS A 30 5.56 2.13 -11.58
CA LYS A 30 6.01 3.53 -11.60
C LYS A 30 7.53 3.69 -11.72
N GLY A 31 8.29 2.61 -11.64
CA GLY A 31 9.75 2.66 -11.67
C GLY A 31 10.37 3.37 -10.46
N ILE A 32 9.67 3.43 -9.34
CA ILE A 32 10.15 4.08 -8.12
C ILE A 32 11.07 3.09 -7.39
N PRO A 33 12.35 3.43 -7.13
CA PRO A 33 13.20 2.61 -6.29
C PRO A 33 12.76 2.73 -4.84
N TYR A 34 12.70 1.61 -4.13
CA TYR A 34 12.30 1.56 -2.72
C TYR A 34 13.09 0.49 -1.97
N GLU A 35 13.27 0.70 -0.67
CA GLU A 35 13.75 -0.33 0.25
C GLU A 35 12.54 -1.11 0.80
N TYR A 36 12.61 -2.44 0.75
CA TYR A 36 11.59 -3.30 1.33
C TYR A 36 12.03 -3.78 2.72
N GLN A 37 11.22 -3.49 3.73
CA GLN A 37 11.38 -4.01 5.08
C GLN A 37 10.29 -5.05 5.34
N GLU A 38 10.71 -6.32 5.49
CA GLU A 38 9.81 -7.41 5.88
C GLU A 38 9.40 -7.23 7.35
N GLU A 39 8.09 -7.30 7.60
CA GLU A 39 7.49 -7.20 8.92
C GLU A 39 7.01 -8.57 9.42
N ASP A 40 7.29 -8.84 10.69
CA ASP A 40 6.70 -9.95 11.43
C ASP A 40 5.35 -9.50 12.02
N LEU A 41 4.26 -10.14 11.61
CA LEU A 41 2.91 -9.78 12.06
C LEU A 41 2.65 -10.14 13.54
N GLN A 42 3.36 -11.13 14.07
CA GLN A 42 3.31 -11.50 15.50
C GLN A 42 4.20 -10.57 16.32
N LYS A 43 5.39 -10.25 15.82
CA LYS A 43 6.36 -9.37 16.46
C LYS A 43 6.63 -8.11 15.64
N LYS A 44 5.64 -7.20 15.66
CA LYS A 44 5.66 -5.92 14.93
C LYS A 44 6.88 -5.08 15.30
N SER A 45 7.52 -4.47 14.30
CA SER A 45 8.67 -3.58 14.53
C SER A 45 8.28 -2.27 15.21
N ASP A 46 9.22 -1.64 15.92
CA ASP A 46 9.01 -0.30 16.51
C ASP A 46 8.70 0.75 15.43
N SER A 47 9.29 0.60 14.23
CA SER A 47 9.01 1.47 13.08
C SER A 47 7.55 1.36 12.65
N LEU A 48 7.01 0.15 12.54
CA LEU A 48 5.60 -0.06 12.18
C LEU A 48 4.65 0.55 13.23
N LEU A 49 4.93 0.33 14.50
CA LEU A 49 4.13 0.86 15.60
C LEU A 49 4.18 2.39 15.68
N ARG A 50 5.33 2.99 15.33
CA ARG A 50 5.49 4.44 15.26
C ARG A 50 4.80 5.04 14.03
N PHE A 51 4.89 4.39 12.89
CA PHE A 51 4.39 4.90 11.62
C PHE A 51 2.88 4.70 11.43
N ASN A 52 2.32 3.62 11.97
CA ASN A 52 0.89 3.35 11.98
C ASN A 52 0.41 2.99 13.40
N PRO A 53 0.37 3.97 14.33
CA PRO A 53 0.04 3.70 15.73
C PRO A 53 -1.42 3.31 15.94
N ILE A 54 -2.30 3.65 14.99
CA ILE A 54 -3.74 3.40 15.06
C ILE A 54 -4.06 1.95 14.71
N TYR A 55 -3.72 1.51 13.50
CA TYR A 55 -4.07 0.16 13.04
C TYR A 55 -2.96 -0.86 13.26
N LYS A 56 -1.69 -0.42 13.30
CA LYS A 56 -0.52 -1.29 13.52
C LYS A 56 -0.43 -2.41 12.47
N THR A 57 -0.86 -2.12 11.25
CA THR A 57 -0.96 -3.04 10.12
C THR A 57 -0.04 -2.60 8.99
N VAL A 58 0.36 -3.58 8.17
CA VAL A 58 1.03 -3.39 6.89
C VAL A 58 0.01 -3.34 5.74
N PRO A 59 0.31 -2.68 4.61
CA PRO A 59 1.56 -1.96 4.31
C PRO A 59 1.61 -0.55 4.90
N VAL A 60 2.84 -0.07 5.11
CA VAL A 60 3.15 1.33 5.35
C VAL A 60 4.27 1.76 4.40
N LEU A 61 4.04 2.83 3.64
CA LEU A 61 5.05 3.45 2.80
C LEU A 61 5.60 4.68 3.53
N ALA A 62 6.89 4.73 3.79
CA ALA A 62 7.56 5.95 4.23
C ALA A 62 8.21 6.64 3.02
N HIS A 63 7.87 7.90 2.80
CA HIS A 63 8.54 8.77 1.83
C HIS A 63 9.29 9.85 2.61
N ASP A 64 10.62 9.82 2.58
CA ASP A 64 11.49 10.69 3.39
C ASP A 64 11.13 10.66 4.89
N GLY A 65 10.88 9.46 5.42
CA GLY A 65 10.51 9.25 6.82
C GLY A 65 9.09 9.71 7.19
N ARG A 66 8.29 10.18 6.22
CA ARG A 66 6.87 10.51 6.42
C ARG A 66 6.02 9.29 6.09
N PRO A 67 5.31 8.69 7.07
CA PRO A 67 4.57 7.48 6.84
C PRO A 67 3.21 7.75 6.17
N ILE A 68 2.86 6.90 5.21
CA ILE A 68 1.55 6.76 4.59
C ILE A 68 1.09 5.33 4.84
N ALA A 69 0.00 5.17 5.59
CA ALA A 69 -0.64 3.90 5.86
C ALA A 69 -1.84 3.67 4.93
N GLU A 70 -2.36 2.45 4.93
CA GLU A 70 -3.46 1.97 4.08
C GLU A 70 -3.12 1.85 2.60
N SER A 71 -3.14 0.60 2.10
CA SER A 71 -2.71 0.29 0.73
C SER A 71 -3.42 1.09 -0.36
N LEU A 72 -4.70 1.46 -0.21
CA LEU A 72 -5.40 2.28 -1.22
C LEU A 72 -4.98 3.74 -1.18
N ILE A 73 -4.78 4.30 0.02
CA ILE A 73 -4.28 5.66 0.20
C ILE A 73 -2.86 5.76 -0.36
N ILE A 74 -2.03 4.74 -0.13
CA ILE A 74 -0.68 4.66 -0.71
C ILE A 74 -0.74 4.69 -2.24
N LEU A 75 -1.64 3.95 -2.88
CA LEU A 75 -1.76 3.97 -4.34
C LEU A 75 -2.17 5.34 -4.88
N GLU A 76 -3.15 6.00 -4.25
CA GLU A 76 -3.56 7.35 -4.64
C GLU A 76 -2.41 8.35 -4.47
N TYR A 77 -1.69 8.27 -3.35
CA TYR A 77 -0.49 9.07 -3.11
C TYR A 77 0.57 8.88 -4.21
N LEU A 78 0.83 7.64 -4.61
CA LEU A 78 1.79 7.33 -5.68
C LEU A 78 1.35 7.90 -7.04
N ASP A 79 0.04 7.89 -7.34
CA ASP A 79 -0.52 8.52 -8.55
C ASP A 79 -0.41 10.05 -8.51
N ASP A 80 -0.57 10.66 -7.33
CA ASP A 80 -0.48 12.12 -7.15
C ASP A 80 0.96 12.64 -7.31
N ILE A 81 1.96 11.92 -6.81
CA ILE A 81 3.37 12.34 -6.92
C ILE A 81 4.00 12.02 -8.28
N LEU A 82 3.50 10.99 -8.97
CA LEU A 82 4.00 10.56 -10.26
C LEU A 82 2.85 10.15 -11.17
N ALA A 83 2.41 11.07 -12.02
CA ALA A 83 1.23 10.88 -12.87
C ALA A 83 1.41 9.84 -14.00
N ASP A 84 2.66 9.55 -14.42
CA ASP A 84 2.95 8.64 -15.53
C ASP A 84 3.91 7.51 -15.08
N PRO A 85 3.58 6.22 -15.32
CA PRO A 85 2.29 5.74 -15.85
C PRO A 85 1.16 5.87 -14.82
N PRO A 86 -0.07 6.19 -15.28
CA PRO A 86 -1.23 6.29 -14.40
C PRO A 86 -1.69 4.89 -13.95
N LEU A 87 -1.98 4.71 -12.65
CA LEU A 87 -2.54 3.45 -12.15
C LEU A 87 -4.01 3.28 -12.50
N LEU A 88 -4.72 4.40 -12.73
CA LEU A 88 -6.14 4.42 -13.09
C LEU A 88 -6.36 5.02 -14.49
N PRO A 89 -7.40 4.57 -15.22
CA PRO A 89 -7.79 5.19 -16.48
C PRO A 89 -8.13 6.68 -16.31
N ALA A 90 -7.91 7.47 -17.37
CA ALA A 90 -8.25 8.89 -17.40
C ALA A 90 -9.78 9.15 -17.36
N ASP A 91 -10.56 8.28 -18.01
CA ASP A 91 -12.03 8.37 -18.08
C ASP A 91 -12.68 8.21 -16.70
N PRO A 92 -13.49 9.18 -16.23
CA PRO A 92 -14.15 9.12 -14.92
C PRO A 92 -15.05 7.90 -14.74
N TYR A 93 -15.76 7.46 -15.78
CA TYR A 93 -16.66 6.31 -15.70
C TYR A 93 -15.88 4.99 -15.54
N SER A 94 -14.80 4.82 -16.30
CA SER A 94 -13.91 3.68 -16.18
C SER A 94 -13.24 3.65 -14.80
N ARG A 95 -12.83 4.81 -14.28
CA ARG A 95 -12.26 4.94 -12.93
C ARG A 95 -13.26 4.56 -11.84
N SER A 96 -14.52 4.98 -11.96
CA SER A 96 -15.56 4.63 -10.98
C SER A 96 -15.85 3.13 -10.96
N ARG A 97 -15.83 2.46 -12.13
CA ARG A 97 -15.97 1.00 -12.23
C ARG A 97 -14.84 0.26 -11.52
N ILE A 98 -13.59 0.70 -11.68
CA ILE A 98 -12.45 0.10 -10.98
C ILE A 98 -12.59 0.30 -9.47
N ARG A 99 -12.92 1.52 -9.02
CA ARG A 99 -13.14 1.82 -7.60
C ARG A 99 -14.26 0.97 -6.99
N PHE A 100 -15.34 0.71 -7.73
CA PHE A 100 -16.42 -0.20 -7.30
C PHE A 100 -15.91 -1.62 -7.06
N TRP A 101 -15.14 -2.18 -8.00
CA TRP A 101 -14.61 -3.53 -7.85
C TRP A 101 -13.57 -3.65 -6.74
N VAL A 102 -12.75 -2.62 -6.56
CA VAL A 102 -11.83 -2.51 -5.43
C VAL A 102 -12.62 -2.51 -4.11
N ASP A 103 -13.62 -1.64 -3.96
CA ASP A 103 -14.45 -1.60 -2.75
C ASP A 103 -15.14 -2.94 -2.47
N PHE A 104 -15.73 -3.55 -3.50
CA PHE A 104 -16.35 -4.87 -3.39
C PHE A 104 -15.35 -5.93 -2.91
N PHE A 105 -14.14 -5.95 -3.46
CA PHE A 105 -13.11 -6.90 -3.05
C PHE A 105 -12.74 -6.71 -1.57
N TYR A 106 -12.52 -5.48 -1.12
CA TYR A 106 -12.19 -5.21 0.28
C TYR A 106 -13.33 -5.57 1.23
N THR A 107 -14.55 -5.13 0.91
CA THR A 107 -15.70 -5.24 1.81
C THR A 107 -16.35 -6.62 1.81
N LYS A 108 -16.26 -7.39 0.71
CA LYS A 108 -16.93 -8.69 0.57
C LYS A 108 -15.99 -9.87 0.48
N VAL A 109 -14.78 -9.70 -0.05
CA VAL A 109 -13.80 -10.78 -0.19
C VAL A 109 -12.83 -10.74 0.99
N CYS A 110 -12.03 -9.69 1.12
CA CYS A 110 -11.04 -9.58 2.20
C CYS A 110 -11.64 -9.57 3.59
N ALA A 111 -12.78 -8.89 3.81
CA ALA A 111 -13.44 -8.88 5.12
C ALA A 111 -13.84 -10.29 5.60
N LYS A 112 -14.23 -11.18 4.67
CA LYS A 112 -14.49 -12.59 5.01
C LYS A 112 -13.21 -13.37 5.31
N PHE A 113 -12.13 -13.10 4.57
CA PHE A 113 -10.83 -13.71 4.84
C PHE A 113 -10.21 -13.23 6.16
N HIS A 114 -10.39 -11.97 6.56
CA HIS A 114 -9.93 -11.47 7.86
C HIS A 114 -10.70 -12.10 9.03
N GLN A 115 -12.01 -12.31 8.89
CA GLN A 115 -12.75 -13.10 9.87
C GLN A 115 -12.15 -14.50 9.99
N GLU A 116 -11.80 -15.18 8.90
CA GLU A 116 -11.23 -16.54 8.97
C GLU A 116 -9.76 -16.58 9.43
N LEU A 117 -8.93 -15.58 9.09
CA LEU A 117 -7.50 -15.52 9.46
C LEU A 117 -7.26 -15.05 10.90
N ASP A 118 -8.07 -14.13 11.43
CA ASP A 118 -8.01 -13.74 12.87
C ASP A 118 -8.42 -14.91 13.78
N TYR A 119 -9.15 -15.92 13.27
CA TYR A 119 -9.44 -17.18 13.98
C TYR A 119 -8.40 -18.29 13.75
N ALA A 120 -7.52 -18.16 12.74
CA ALA A 120 -6.62 -19.24 12.30
C ALA A 120 -5.14 -19.02 12.63
N LEU A 121 -4.74 -17.82 13.09
CA LEU A 121 -3.39 -17.55 13.57
C LEU A 121 -3.42 -17.36 15.10
N PRO A 122 -2.70 -18.21 15.87
CA PRO A 122 -2.71 -18.20 17.33
C PRO A 122 -2.06 -16.95 17.94
#